data_AF-A0A8E0V4B4-F1
#
_entry.id   AF-A0A8E0V4B4-F1
#
_cell.length_a   1.000
_cell.length_b   1.000
_cell.length_c   1.000
_cell.angle_alpha   90.00
_cell.angle_beta   90.00
_cell.angle_gamma   90.00
#
_symmetry.space_group_name_H-M   'P 1'
#
loop_
_entity.id
_entity.type
_entity.pdbx_description
1 polymer ?
#
loop_
_entity_poly.entity_id
_entity_poly.type
_entity_poly.pdbx_seq_one_letter_code
_entity_poly.pdbx_strand_id
1 'polypeptide(L)' 'MASVMGISKIGLPKLGENMDPEDARALRSYLYQMQEQLQYVLTNLDTENMSDDLRTKLQGL' A
#
# COMPACT_ATOMS: atom_id res chain seq x y z
N MET A 1 -16.02 4.62 1.03
CA MET A 1 -15.01 3.55 1.23
C MET A 1 -14.32 3.18 -0.08
N ALA A 2 -13.02 3.45 -0.22
CA ALA A 2 -12.24 3.02 -1.37
C ALA A 2 -12.12 1.48 -1.42
N SER A 3 -12.14 0.88 -2.60
CA SER A 3 -12.03 -0.57 -2.75
C SER A 3 -10.62 -1.06 -2.37
N VAL A 4 -10.49 -1.66 -1.20
CA VAL A 4 -9.23 -2.25 -0.67
C VAL A 4 -8.95 -3.67 -1.21
N MET A 5 -9.81 -4.20 -2.06
CA MET A 5 -9.80 -5.61 -2.52
C MET A 5 -8.53 -6.01 -3.30
N GLY A 6 -7.77 -5.02 -3.81
CA GLY A 6 -6.51 -5.23 -4.54
C GLY A 6 -5.24 -5.13 -3.69
N ILE A 7 -5.27 -4.48 -2.52
CA ILE A 7 -4.06 -4.19 -1.72
C ILE A 7 -3.51 -5.47 -1.10
N SER A 8 -4.39 -6.33 -0.58
CA SER A 8 -4.01 -7.66 -0.07
C SER A 8 -3.49 -8.59 -1.17
N LYS A 9 -3.67 -8.22 -2.45
CA LYS A 9 -3.14 -8.94 -3.63
C LYS A 9 -1.85 -8.31 -4.18
N ILE A 10 -1.37 -7.20 -3.61
CA ILE A 10 -0.02 -6.70 -3.88
C ILE A 10 0.94 -7.69 -3.24
N GLY A 11 1.40 -8.65 -4.04
CA GLY A 11 2.42 -9.61 -3.61
C GLY A 11 3.71 -8.87 -3.27
N LEU A 12 4.45 -9.39 -2.29
CA LEU A 12 5.78 -8.86 -2.00
C LEU A 12 6.67 -8.94 -3.25
N PRO A 13 7.47 -7.89 -3.53
CA PRO A 13 8.44 -7.93 -4.62
C PRO A 13 9.47 -9.04 -4.38
N LYS A 14 9.97 -9.61 -5.47
CA LYS A 14 11.17 -10.45 -5.42
C LYS A 14 12.37 -9.54 -5.14
N LEU A 15 13.11 -9.85 -4.09
CA LEU A 15 14.37 -9.18 -3.77
C LEU A 15 15.50 -9.78 -4.60
N GLY A 16 16.58 -9.01 -4.81
CA GLY A 16 17.71 -9.44 -5.63
C GLY A 16 18.42 -10.68 -5.05
N GLU A 17 18.96 -11.52 -5.94
CA GLU A 17 19.58 -12.81 -5.58
C GLU A 17 20.86 -12.66 -4.75
N ASN A 18 21.56 -11.52 -4.87
CA ASN A 18 22.81 -11.24 -4.14
C ASN A 18 22.61 -10.41 -2.86
N MET A 19 21.37 -10.28 -2.38
CA MET A 19 21.06 -9.52 -1.17
C MET A 19 21.39 -10.34 0.07
N ASP A 20 21.93 -9.68 1.10
CA ASP A 20 22.15 -10.35 2.39
C ASP A 20 20.81 -10.87 2.95
N PRO A 21 20.75 -12.10 3.47
CA PRO A 21 19.51 -12.67 4.00
C PRO A 21 18.88 -11.88 5.15
N GLU A 22 19.68 -11.18 5.97
CA GLU A 22 19.19 -10.35 7.06
C GLU A 22 18.52 -9.08 6.53
N ASP A 23 19.17 -8.39 5.60
CA ASP A 23 18.62 -7.22 4.91
C ASP A 23 17.34 -7.58 4.16
N ALA A 24 17.34 -8.72 3.47
CA ALA A 24 16.17 -9.23 2.76
C ALA A 24 15.00 -9.48 3.72
N ARG A 25 15.27 -10.00 4.91
CA ARG A 25 14.25 -10.22 5.94
C ARG A 25 13.72 -8.89 6.47
N ALA A 26 14.60 -7.95 6.81
CA ALA A 26 14.22 -6.62 7.31
C ALA A 26 13.34 -5.88 6.29
N LEU A 27 13.72 -5.90 5.01
CA LEU A 27 12.96 -5.28 3.94
C LEU A 27 11.60 -5.96 3.74
N ARG A 28 11.52 -7.29 3.77
CA ARG A 28 10.22 -8.00 3.69
C ARG A 28 9.29 -7.59 4.83
N SER A 29 9.80 -7.55 6.06
CA SER A 29 9.02 -7.11 7.23
C SER A 29 8.53 -5.67 7.08
N TYR A 30 9.39 -4.77 6.61
CA TYR A 30 9.01 -3.38 6.36
C TYR A 30 7.93 -3.25 5.28
N LEU A 31 8.08 -3.97 4.16
CA LEU A 31 7.10 -3.98 3.08
C LEU A 31 5.73 -4.53 3.53
N TYR A 32 5.72 -5.57 4.36
CA TYR A 32 4.48 -6.06 4.98
C TYR A 32 3.82 -4.99 5.86
N GLN A 33 4.59 -4.33 6.73
CA GLN A 33 4.05 -3.26 7.59
C GLN A 33 3.47 -2.11 6.76
N MET A 34 4.15 -1.69 5.69
CA MET A 34 3.62 -0.64 4.80
C MET A 34 2.33 -1.07 4.09
N GLN A 35 2.22 -2.34 3.69
CA GLN A 35 0.99 -2.87 3.10
C GLN A 35 -0.19 -2.77 4.08
N GLU A 36 0.01 -3.14 5.34
CA GLU A 36 -1.01 -3.04 6.38
C GLU A 36 -1.42 -1.59 6.65
N GLN A 37 -0.44 -0.68 6.77
CA GLN A 37 -0.70 0.74 6.97
C GLN A 37 -1.47 1.34 5.79
N LEU A 38 -1.09 1.01 4.56
CA LEU A 38 -1.79 1.45 3.37
C LEU A 38 -3.23 0.91 3.33
N GLN A 39 -3.44 -0.35 3.71
CA GLN A 39 -4.78 -0.93 3.81
C GLN A 39 -5.63 -0.22 4.86
N TYR A 40 -5.05 0.11 6.02
CA TYR A 40 -5.74 0.88 7.07
C TYR A 40 -6.16 2.26 6.56
N VAL A 41 -5.24 3.01 5.95
CA VAL A 41 -5.53 4.34 5.38
C VAL A 41 -6.65 4.24 4.35
N LEU A 42 -6.57 3.29 3.42
CA LEU A 42 -7.54 3.16 2.34
C LEU A 42 -8.91 2.62 2.80
N THR A 43 -8.95 1.82 3.87
CA THR A 43 -10.22 1.37 4.48
C THR A 43 -10.93 2.54 5.17
N ASN A 44 -10.18 3.42 5.80
CA ASN A 44 -10.70 4.59 6.52
C ASN A 44 -10.84 5.84 5.64
N LEU A 45 -10.37 5.78 4.39
CA LEU A 45 -10.53 6.86 3.43
C LEU A 45 -11.96 6.87 2.91
N ASP A 46 -12.67 7.94 3.26
CA ASP A 46 -14.00 8.23 2.75
C ASP A 46 -14.04 9.53 1.96
N THR A 47 -15.09 9.72 1.16
CA THR A 47 -15.23 10.90 0.29
C THR A 47 -15.26 12.22 1.06
N GLU A 48 -15.63 12.19 2.35
CA GLU A 48 -15.62 13.35 3.25
C GLU A 48 -14.23 13.62 3.87
N ASN A 49 -13.39 12.59 4.01
CA ASN A 49 -12.03 12.70 4.57
C ASN A 49 -10.96 12.80 3.46
N MET A 50 -11.36 12.72 2.19
CA MET A 50 -10.49 12.83 1.03
C MET A 50 -10.30 14.30 0.66
N SER A 51 -9.06 14.72 0.37
CA SER A 51 -8.83 16.09 -0.09
C SER A 51 -9.50 16.34 -1.44
N ASP A 52 -10.02 17.56 -1.63
CA ASP A 52 -10.66 17.97 -2.88
C ASP A 52 -9.74 17.77 -4.11
N ASP A 53 -8.44 17.98 -3.93
CA ASP A 53 -7.42 17.72 -4.96
C ASP A 53 -7.33 16.25 -5.36
N LEU A 54 -7.33 15.33 -4.38
CA LEU A 54 -7.28 13.89 -4.66
C LEU A 54 -8.58 13.41 -5.27
N ARG A 55 -9.72 13.93 -4.79
CA ARG A 55 -11.05 13.67 -5.35
C ARG A 55 -11.13 14.07 -6.82
N THR A 56 -10.68 15.28 -7.14
CA THR A 56 -10.71 15.84 -8.50
C THR A 56 -9.83 15.01 -9.45
N LYS A 57 -8.63 14.59 -9.01
CA LYS A 57 -7.75 13.73 -9.81
C LYS A 57 -8.33 12.35 -10.07
N LEU A 58 -9.03 11.76 -9.11
CA LEU A 58 -9.62 10.43 -9.25
C LEU A 58 -10.92 10.42 -10.07
N GLN A 59 -11.70 11.50 -10.05
CA GLN A 59 -12.92 11.64 -10.86
C GLN A 59 -12.64 12.08 -12.30
N GLY A 60 -11.47 12.65 -12.56
CA GLY A 60 -10.99 13.01 -13.90
C GLY A 60 -10.27 11.87 -14.65
N LEU A 61 -10.14 10.69 -14.03
CA LEU A 61 -9.67 9.43 -14.62
C LEU A 61 -10.86 8.53 -14.93
#